data_AF-B6T7D0-F1
#
_entry.id   AF-B6T7D0-F1
#
_cell.length_a   1.000
_cell.length_b   1.000
_cell.length_c   1.000
_cell.angle_alpha   90.00
_cell.angle_beta   90.00
_cell.angle_gamma   90.00
#
_symmetry.space_group_name_H-M   'P 1'
#
loop_
_entity.id
_entity.type
_entity.pdbx_description
1 polymer ?
#
loop_
_entity_poly.entity_id
_entity_poly.type
_entity_poly.pdbx_seq_one_letter_code
_entity_poly.pdbx_strand_id
1 'polypeptide(L)'
;MPGFTSRVRKIPDFLDNSFYHNNLAKIVTFHSDWTLLTHKEAFGHVVEYAENATLWDEDFSDSLLKLSKLPMPKGSKGEIRKKCSVVNHRLY
;
A
#
# COMPACT_ATOMS: atom_id res chain seq x y z
N MET A 1 -1.01 20.35 -15.41
CA MET A 1 -1.49 19.10 -14.78
C MET A 1 -2.87 18.78 -15.33
N PRO A 2 -3.22 17.49 -15.50
CA PRO A 2 -4.57 17.10 -15.90
C PRO A 2 -5.62 17.68 -14.94
N GLY A 3 -6.77 18.17 -15.45
CA GLY A 3 -7.76 18.88 -14.62
C GLY A 3 -8.28 18.10 -13.40
N PHE A 4 -8.24 16.77 -13.43
CA PHE A 4 -8.70 15.92 -12.33
C PHE A 4 -7.81 16.00 -11.07
N THR A 5 -6.51 16.31 -11.21
CA THR A 5 -5.57 16.30 -10.08
C THR A 5 -5.90 17.40 -9.06
N SER A 6 -6.63 18.44 -9.47
CA SER A 6 -7.10 19.51 -8.60
C SER A 6 -8.13 19.06 -7.55
N ARG A 7 -8.75 17.89 -7.75
CA ARG A 7 -9.82 17.35 -6.89
C ARG A 7 -9.34 16.30 -5.91
N VAL A 8 -8.14 15.77 -6.09
CA VAL A 8 -7.55 14.71 -5.24
C VAL A 8 -7.24 15.28 -3.86
N ARG A 9 -7.80 14.70 -2.80
CA ARG A 9 -7.35 14.99 -1.44
C ARG A 9 -5.96 14.43 -1.26
N LYS A 10 -5.03 15.29 -0.85
CA LYS A 10 -3.67 14.93 -0.50
C LYS A 10 -3.19 15.90 0.57
N ILE A 11 -2.61 15.35 1.64
CA ILE A 11 -1.76 16.11 2.54
C ILE A 11 -0.31 15.90 2.06
N PRO A 12 0.41 16.96 1.66
CA PRO A 12 1.81 16.83 1.26
C PRO A 12 2.64 16.24 2.38
N ASP A 13 3.54 15.30 2.04
CA ASP A 13 4.53 14.72 2.96
C ASP A 13 3.98 13.89 4.13
N PHE A 14 2.66 13.63 4.17
CA PHE A 14 2.04 12.73 5.13
C PHE A 14 1.42 11.52 4.43
N LEU A 15 1.58 10.36 5.05
CA LEU A 15 0.84 9.15 4.71
C LEU A 15 -0.39 9.11 5.61
N ASP A 16 -1.57 9.22 5.02
CA ASP A 16 -2.85 9.34 5.73
C ASP A 16 -3.96 8.50 5.06
N ASN A 17 -5.17 8.57 5.61
CA ASN A 17 -6.34 7.89 5.05
C ASN A 17 -7.01 8.67 3.90
N SER A 18 -6.39 9.74 3.35
CA SER A 18 -6.95 10.50 2.20
C SER A 18 -7.18 9.61 0.98
N PHE A 19 -6.42 8.52 0.84
CA PHE A 19 -6.67 7.49 -0.17
C PHE A 19 -8.12 6.99 -0.14
N TYR A 20 -8.63 6.57 1.02
CA TYR A 20 -9.99 6.03 1.12
C TYR A 20 -11.07 7.10 0.89
N HIS A 21 -10.82 8.34 1.30
CA HIS A 21 -11.69 9.47 0.93
C HIS A 21 -11.74 9.68 -0.60
N ASN A 22 -10.61 9.51 -1.29
CA ASN A 22 -10.54 9.60 -2.74
C ASN A 22 -11.25 8.42 -3.43
N ASN A 23 -11.22 7.21 -2.86
CA ASN A 23 -12.01 6.08 -3.34
C ASN A 23 -13.51 6.41 -3.28
N LEU A 24 -14.02 6.85 -2.13
CA LEU A 24 -15.43 7.20 -1.95
C LEU A 24 -15.86 8.37 -2.86
N ALA A 25 -14.98 9.34 -3.07
CA ALA A 25 -15.20 10.44 -4.00
C ALA A 25 -15.01 10.06 -5.48
N LYS A 26 -14.66 8.80 -5.80
CA LYS A 26 -14.53 8.28 -7.17
C LYS A 26 -13.48 9.03 -8.00
N ILE A 27 -12.39 9.44 -7.35
CA ILE A 27 -11.30 10.24 -7.93
C ILE A 27 -9.95 9.52 -7.91
N VAL A 28 -9.96 8.19 -7.79
CA VAL A 28 -8.78 7.32 -7.90
C VAL A 28 -8.47 6.99 -9.36
N THR A 29 -7.19 6.74 -9.66
CA THR A 29 -6.69 6.63 -11.04
C THR A 29 -6.57 5.20 -11.55
N PHE A 30 -6.26 4.23 -10.67
CA PHE A 30 -6.04 2.85 -11.11
C PHE A 30 -7.31 2.03 -11.03
N HIS A 31 -7.46 1.08 -11.96
CA HIS A 31 -8.58 0.15 -11.97
C HIS A 31 -8.63 -0.69 -10.68
N SER A 32 -7.47 -1.08 -10.15
CA SER A 32 -7.36 -1.79 -8.86
C SER A 32 -8.03 -1.02 -7.72
N ASP A 33 -7.87 0.31 -7.69
CA ASP A 33 -8.41 1.14 -6.62
C ASP A 33 -9.94 1.25 -6.74
N TRP A 34 -10.44 1.33 -7.98
CA TRP A 34 -11.87 1.28 -8.27
C TRP A 34 -12.52 -0.05 -7.87
N THR A 35 -11.82 -1.18 -8.02
CA THR A 35 -12.36 -2.49 -7.63
C THR A 35 -12.57 -2.64 -6.13
N LEU A 36 -11.95 -1.80 -5.28
CA LEU A 36 -12.26 -1.76 -3.85
C LEU A 36 -13.70 -1.33 -3.57
N LEU A 37 -14.34 -0.63 -4.51
CA LEU A 37 -15.73 -0.17 -4.37
C LEU A 37 -16.76 -1.17 -4.92
N THR A 38 -16.33 -2.22 -5.62
CA THR A 38 -17.23 -3.18 -6.28
C THR A 38 -17.51 -4.40 -5.43
N HIS A 39 -16.55 -4.84 -4.61
CA HIS A 39 -16.72 -5.97 -3.70
C HIS A 39 -17.23 -5.50 -2.34
N LYS A 40 -18.29 -6.15 -1.82
CA LYS A 40 -19.00 -5.71 -0.60
C LYS A 40 -18.09 -5.57 0.62
N GLU A 41 -17.22 -6.56 0.84
CA GLU A 41 -16.30 -6.58 1.99
C GLU A 41 -15.23 -5.49 1.89
N ALA A 42 -14.59 -5.36 0.71
CA ALA A 42 -13.58 -4.34 0.48
C ALA A 42 -14.18 -2.93 0.60
N PHE A 43 -15.39 -2.74 0.09
CA PHE A 43 -16.11 -1.48 0.23
C PHE A 43 -16.40 -1.13 1.70
N GLY A 44 -16.74 -2.13 2.52
CA GLY A 44 -16.89 -1.96 3.97
C GLY A 44 -15.62 -1.40 4.60
N HIS A 45 -14.47 -2.02 4.35
CA HIS A 45 -13.18 -1.52 4.83
C HIS A 45 -12.81 -0.15 4.28
N VAL A 46 -13.15 0.17 3.03
CA VAL A 46 -12.94 1.53 2.49
C VAL A 46 -13.70 2.57 3.30
N VAL A 47 -14.94 2.28 3.71
CA VAL A 47 -15.74 3.18 4.55
C VAL A 47 -15.13 3.27 5.95
N GLU A 48 -14.80 2.14 6.58
CA GLU A 48 -14.19 2.10 7.91
C GLU A 48 -12.89 2.92 7.99
N TYR A 49 -11.98 2.73 7.04
CA TYR A 49 -10.71 3.46 6.99
C TYR A 49 -10.87 4.94 6.65
N ALA A 50 -11.90 5.31 5.87
CA ALA A 50 -12.23 6.72 5.65
C ALA A 50 -12.80 7.39 6.91
N GLU A 51 -13.57 6.66 7.73
CA GLU A 51 -14.18 7.20 8.96
C GLU A 51 -13.23 7.19 10.16
N ASN A 52 -12.29 6.23 10.21
CA ASN A 52 -11.38 6.04 11.34
C ASN A 52 -9.92 5.92 10.86
N ALA A 53 -9.21 7.06 10.88
CA ALA A 53 -7.80 7.12 10.50
C ALA A 53 -6.87 6.33 11.45
N THR A 54 -7.21 6.21 12.74
CA THR A 54 -6.41 5.45 13.71
C THR A 54 -6.48 3.96 13.41
N LEU A 55 -7.69 3.43 13.14
CA LEU A 55 -7.86 2.03 12.75
C LEU A 55 -7.09 1.71 11.47
N TRP A 56 -7.16 2.61 10.47
CA TRP A 56 -6.39 2.46 9.25
C TRP A 56 -4.88 2.38 9.52
N ASP A 57 -4.33 3.26 10.36
CA ASP A 57 -2.89 3.29 10.66
C ASP A 57 -2.43 2.01 11.40
N GLU A 58 -3.24 1.54 12.36
CA GLU A 58 -3.01 0.27 13.08
C GLU A 58 -3.00 -0.94 12.11
N ASP A 59 -4.05 -1.10 11.31
CA ASP A 59 -4.17 -2.21 10.37
C ASP A 59 -3.16 -2.14 9.23
N PHE A 60 -2.77 -0.92 8.82
CA PHE A 60 -1.72 -0.71 7.82
C PHE A 60 -0.36 -1.19 8.35
N SER A 61 -0.01 -0.83 9.59
CA SER A 61 1.21 -1.29 10.26
C SER A 61 1.26 -2.82 10.38
N ASP A 62 0.16 -3.42 10.85
CA ASP A 62 0.04 -4.87 10.99
C ASP A 62 0.12 -5.60 9.63
N SER A 63 -0.48 -5.02 8.59
CA SER A 63 -0.39 -5.54 7.23
C SER A 63 1.04 -5.50 6.67
N LEU A 64 1.79 -4.43 6.91
CA LEU A 64 3.20 -4.34 6.52
C LEU A 64 4.08 -5.33 7.30
N LEU A 65 3.81 -5.52 8.59
CA LEU A 65 4.49 -6.54 9.39
C LEU A 65 4.21 -7.95 8.86
N LYS A 66 2.96 -8.25 8.49
CA LYS A 66 2.59 -9.53 7.87
C LYS A 66 3.29 -9.73 6.52
N LEU A 67 3.34 -8.69 5.69
CA LEU A 67 4.04 -8.70 4.41
C LEU A 67 5.55 -8.96 4.58
N SER A 68 6.17 -8.35 5.59
CA SER A 68 7.62 -8.50 5.86
C SER A 68 8.02 -9.93 6.26
N LYS A 69 7.07 -10.72 6.77
CA LYS A 69 7.27 -12.09 7.25
C LYS A 69 7.03 -13.15 6.17
N LEU A 70 6.74 -12.75 4.93
CA LEU A 70 6.56 -13.71 3.85
C LEU A 70 7.85 -14.54 3.66
N PRO A 71 7.76 -15.87 3.66
CA PRO A 71 8.95 -16.72 3.55
C PRO A 71 9.54 -16.63 2.15
N MET A 72 10.86 -16.84 2.07
CA MET A 72 11.49 -17.08 0.77
C MET A 72 10.90 -18.34 0.12
N PRO A 73 10.86 -18.42 -1.23
CA PRO A 73 10.48 -19.64 -1.92
C PRO A 73 11.25 -20.86 -1.40
N LYS A 74 10.58 -22.01 -1.32
CA LYS A 74 11.18 -23.25 -0.80
C LYS A 74 12.45 -23.59 -1.60
N GLY A 75 13.56 -23.77 -0.90
CA GLY A 75 14.87 -24.09 -1.50
C GLY A 75 15.74 -22.87 -1.83
N SER A 76 15.24 -21.65 -1.66
CA SER A 76 16.06 -20.45 -1.78
C SER A 76 17.13 -20.40 -0.70
N LYS A 77 18.39 -20.15 -1.10
CA LYS A 77 19.51 -19.83 -0.22
C LYS A 77 19.76 -18.33 -0.30
N GLY A 78 19.58 -17.64 0.82
CA GLY A 78 19.88 -16.22 0.93
C GLY A 78 21.37 -15.97 1.23
N GLU A 79 21.83 -14.75 0.98
CA GLU A 79 23.11 -14.24 1.45
C GLU A 79 22.95 -12.82 2.00
N ILE A 80 23.85 -12.43 2.90
CA ILE A 80 23.94 -11.04 3.36
C ILE A 80 24.79 -10.28 2.33
N ARG A 81 24.16 -9.41 1.53
CA ARG A 81 24.85 -8.64 0.49
C ARG A 81 25.76 -7.58 1.11
N LYS A 82 26.99 -7.47 0.59
CA LYS A 82 27.90 -6.35 0.91
C LYS A 82 27.46 -5.04 0.26
N LYS A 83 26.82 -5.15 -0.91
CA LYS A 83 26.24 -4.04 -1.67
C LYS A 83 24.88 -4.49 -2.20
N CYS A 84 23.79 -3.80 -1.87
CA CYS A 84 22.43 -4.24 -2.20
C CYS A 84 22.18 -4.39 -3.72
N SER A 85 22.90 -3.64 -4.55
CA SER A 85 22.77 -3.59 -6.00
C SER A 85 23.48 -4.74 -6.74
N VAL A 86 24.31 -5.54 -6.09
CA VAL A 86 25.06 -6.63 -6.73
C VAL A 86 25.01 -7.91 -5.88
N VAL A 87 25.08 -9.07 -6.54
CA VAL A 87 25.28 -10.35 -5.86
C VAL A 87 26.73 -10.42 -5.37
N ASN A 88 26.96 -11.01 -4.19
CA ASN A 88 28.33 -11.21 -3.74
C ASN A 88 29.01 -12.23 -4.67
N HIS A 89 30.05 -11.79 -5.35
CA HIS A 89 30.96 -12.70 -6.02
C HIS A 89 32.05 -13.10 -5.03
N ARG A 90 32.24 -14.40 -4.84
CA ARG A 90 33.50 -14.92 -4.32
C ARG A 90 34.51 -14.83 -5.46
N LEU A 91 35.28 -13.76 -5.49
CA LEU A 91 36.54 -13.81 -6.23
C LEU A 91 37.45 -14.72 -5.38
N TYR A 92 37.71 -15.91 -5.95
CA TYR A 92 38.38 -17.10 -5.39
C TYR A 92 37.56 -17.88 -4.36
#